data_AF-A0A2Z4HQL1-F1
#
_entry.id   AF-A0A2Z4HQL1-F1
#
_cell.length_a   1.000
_cell.length_b   1.000
_cell.length_c   1.000
_cell.angle_alpha   90.00
_cell.angle_beta   90.00
_cell.angle_gamma   90.00
#
_symmetry.space_group_name_H-M   'P 1'
#
loop_
_entity.id
_entity.type
_entity.pdbx_description
1 polymer ?
#
loop_
_entity_poly.entity_id
_entity_poly.type
_entity_poly.pdbx_seq_one_letter_code
_entity_poly.pdbx_strand_id
1 'polypeptide(L)'
;RGLSFGGSLIRPEATGYGLVYFAQAMLAEKGQSFAGKTVSVSGSGNVAQYAIEKALQLGAKVVTCSDSSGYVYDEAGFTTEKLAALMELKNEKRGRVEEYAKQFGLKYVAGKTPWEVKVDIALPCATQNELDLASANTLIANGVQLVAEGANMPTTIEATDAFLDAGVLFGPGKAA
;
A
#
# COMPACT_ATOMS: atom_id res chain seq x y z
N ARG A 1 -15.61 19.09 -3.06
CA ARG A 1 -15.54 20.37 -3.81
C ARG A 1 -14.09 20.87 -3.74
N GLY A 2 -13.63 21.68 -4.69
CA GLY A 2 -12.31 22.33 -4.59
C GLY A 2 -12.28 23.29 -3.39
N LEU A 3 -11.09 23.57 -2.85
CA LEU A 3 -10.90 24.48 -1.71
C LEU A 3 -11.60 25.84 -1.92
N SER A 4 -11.68 26.30 -3.17
CA SER A 4 -12.37 27.54 -3.59
C SER A 4 -13.89 27.55 -3.39
N PHE A 5 -14.55 26.40 -3.15
CA PHE A 5 -16.01 26.32 -3.01
C PHE A 5 -16.44 25.41 -1.84
N GLY A 6 -15.75 25.51 -0.70
CA GLY A 6 -16.12 24.82 0.55
C GLY A 6 -15.59 23.38 0.65
N GLY A 7 -14.43 23.09 0.04
CA GLY A 7 -13.71 21.85 0.28
C GLY A 7 -13.02 21.85 1.65
N SER A 8 -13.06 20.73 2.37
CA SER A 8 -12.33 20.55 3.63
C SER A 8 -10.85 20.27 3.35
N LEU A 9 -9.96 20.88 4.14
CA LEU A 9 -8.55 20.47 4.23
C LEU A 9 -8.50 18.98 4.65
N ILE A 10 -7.57 18.17 4.13
CA ILE A 10 -7.45 16.71 4.36
C ILE A 10 -8.32 15.81 3.45
N ARG A 11 -9.18 16.37 2.57
CA ARG A 11 -10.04 15.55 1.69
C ARG A 11 -9.27 14.60 0.74
N PRO A 12 -8.18 15.02 0.08
CA PRO A 12 -7.34 14.09 -0.69
C PRO A 12 -6.71 13.00 0.19
N GLU A 13 -6.23 13.35 1.38
CA GLU A 13 -5.43 12.49 2.25
C GLU A 13 -6.27 11.45 3.02
N ALA A 14 -7.57 11.75 3.22
CA ALA A 14 -8.43 11.07 4.17
C ALA A 14 -8.42 9.54 4.09
N THR A 15 -8.56 8.96 2.90
CA THR A 15 -8.65 7.49 2.74
C THR A 15 -7.31 6.80 2.98
N GLY A 16 -6.21 7.34 2.45
CA GLY A 16 -4.89 6.75 2.65
C GLY A 16 -4.43 6.86 4.11
N TYR A 17 -4.75 7.98 4.78
CA TYR A 17 -4.45 8.16 6.20
C TYR A 17 -5.35 7.28 7.08
N GLY A 18 -6.65 7.21 6.76
CA GLY A 18 -7.63 6.36 7.46
C GLY A 18 -7.18 4.91 7.50
N LEU A 19 -6.79 4.36 6.34
CA LEU A 19 -6.23 3.02 6.21
C LEU A 19 -5.07 2.78 7.17
N VAL A 20 -4.09 3.67 7.17
CA VAL A 20 -2.89 3.50 8.01
C VAL A 20 -3.22 3.66 9.50
N TYR A 21 -4.12 4.56 9.87
CA TYR A 21 -4.59 4.68 11.26
C TYR A 21 -5.35 3.44 11.71
N PHE A 22 -6.19 2.86 10.85
CA PHE A 22 -6.91 1.63 11.14
C PHE A 22 -5.93 0.47 11.35
N ALA A 23 -4.99 0.28 10.43
CA ALA A 23 -3.92 -0.70 10.57
C ALA A 23 -3.06 -0.46 11.83
N GLN A 24 -2.82 0.80 12.20
CA GLN A 24 -2.06 1.17 13.40
C GLN A 24 -2.79 0.72 14.67
N ALA A 25 -4.11 0.92 14.73
CA ALA A 25 -4.92 0.45 15.85
C ALA A 25 -4.90 -1.09 15.96
N MET A 26 -5.01 -1.80 14.84
CA MET A 26 -4.92 -3.27 14.81
C MET A 26 -3.57 -3.79 15.33
N LEU A 27 -2.46 -3.14 14.96
CA LEU A 27 -1.12 -3.48 15.47
C LEU A 27 -1.00 -3.17 16.96
N ALA A 28 -1.54 -2.05 17.42
CA ALA A 28 -1.49 -1.63 18.82
C ALA A 28 -2.17 -2.64 19.76
N GLU A 29 -3.29 -3.25 19.34
CA GLU A 29 -3.95 -4.36 20.05
C GLU A 29 -3.05 -5.60 20.24
N LYS A 30 -2.00 -5.73 19.43
CA LYS A 30 -0.97 -6.78 19.55
C LYS A 30 0.33 -6.28 20.17
N GLY A 31 0.35 -5.06 20.73
CA GLY A 31 1.55 -4.44 21.29
C GLY A 31 2.61 -4.10 20.23
N GLN A 32 2.20 -3.96 18.97
CA GLN A 32 3.09 -3.66 17.84
C GLN A 32 2.83 -2.25 17.30
N SER A 33 3.73 -1.78 16.42
CA SER A 33 3.60 -0.50 15.74
C SER A 33 4.14 -0.60 14.31
N PHE A 34 3.92 0.45 13.51
CA PHE A 34 4.50 0.59 12.17
C PHE A 34 6.02 0.82 12.18
N ALA A 35 6.58 1.30 13.28
CA ALA A 35 7.99 1.68 13.35
C ALA A 35 8.89 0.46 13.09
N GLY A 36 9.77 0.58 12.09
CA GLY A 36 10.68 -0.49 11.68
C GLY A 36 10.04 -1.63 10.86
N LYS A 37 8.72 -1.60 10.63
CA LYS A 37 8.03 -2.59 9.80
C LYS A 37 8.28 -2.34 8.32
N THR A 38 8.42 -3.40 7.54
CA THR A 38 8.47 -3.32 6.08
C THR A 38 7.05 -3.41 5.53
N VAL A 39 6.69 -2.50 4.62
CA VAL A 39 5.32 -2.37 4.10
C VAL A 39 5.32 -2.47 2.57
N SER A 40 4.47 -3.33 2.02
CA SER A 40 4.15 -3.31 0.58
C SER A 40 2.86 -2.55 0.34
N VAL A 41 2.85 -1.64 -0.63
CA VAL A 41 1.67 -0.89 -1.06
C VAL A 41 1.46 -1.16 -2.54
N SER A 42 0.28 -1.62 -2.92
CA SER A 42 -0.10 -1.65 -4.34
C SER A 42 -0.76 -0.33 -4.74
N GLY A 43 -0.75 -0.05 -6.03
CA GLY A 43 -1.28 1.18 -6.57
C GLY A 43 -0.31 2.35 -6.45
N SER A 44 -0.65 3.41 -7.16
CA SER A 44 0.10 4.66 -7.23
C SER A 44 -0.84 5.87 -7.26
N GLY A 45 -2.13 5.63 -7.02
CA GLY A 45 -3.15 6.65 -6.98
C GLY A 45 -3.21 7.32 -5.61
N ASN A 46 -4.23 8.16 -5.43
CA ASN A 46 -4.41 8.98 -4.23
C ASN A 46 -4.34 8.18 -2.91
N VAL A 47 -5.04 7.04 -2.81
CA VAL A 47 -5.01 6.20 -1.59
C VAL A 47 -3.60 5.68 -1.31
N ALA A 48 -2.93 5.13 -2.32
CA ALA A 48 -1.57 4.59 -2.19
C ALA A 48 -0.55 5.67 -1.81
N GLN A 49 -0.59 6.84 -2.46
CA GLN A 49 0.32 7.96 -2.19
C GLN A 49 0.26 8.40 -0.72
N TYR A 50 -0.95 8.58 -0.18
CA TYR A 50 -1.13 9.02 1.20
C TYR A 50 -0.98 7.90 2.23
N ALA A 51 -1.22 6.64 1.84
CA ALA A 51 -0.85 5.49 2.68
C ALA A 51 0.68 5.39 2.83
N ILE A 52 1.44 5.57 1.74
CA ILE A 52 2.91 5.64 1.77
C ILE A 52 3.34 6.79 2.68
N GLU A 53 2.81 7.99 2.48
CA GLU A 53 3.16 9.17 3.27
C GLU A 53 2.96 8.94 4.78
N LYS A 54 1.78 8.45 5.17
CA LYS A 54 1.47 8.22 6.58
C LYS A 54 2.32 7.09 7.17
N ALA A 55 2.55 6.01 6.43
CA ALA A 55 3.40 4.91 6.88
C ALA A 55 4.85 5.38 7.12
N LEU A 56 5.39 6.25 6.24
CA LEU A 56 6.71 6.88 6.43
C LEU A 56 6.74 7.76 7.69
N GLN A 57 5.70 8.58 7.92
CA GLN A 57 5.59 9.39 9.14
C GLN A 57 5.56 8.55 10.43
N LEU A 58 5.06 7.31 10.36
CA LEU A 58 5.05 6.36 11.47
C LEU A 58 6.33 5.51 11.57
N GLY A 59 7.35 5.81 10.77
CA GLY A 59 8.65 5.14 10.81
C GLY A 59 8.69 3.77 10.13
N ALA A 60 7.72 3.47 9.27
CA ALA A 60 7.72 2.24 8.48
C ALA A 60 8.62 2.37 7.24
N LYS A 61 9.16 1.24 6.78
CA LYS A 61 9.90 1.14 5.52
C LYS A 61 8.96 0.66 4.42
N VAL A 62 8.41 1.59 3.65
CA VAL A 62 7.56 1.25 2.49
C VAL A 62 8.44 0.90 1.30
N VAL A 63 8.25 -0.26 0.67
CA VAL A 63 9.18 -0.81 -0.33
C VAL A 63 8.58 -1.01 -1.73
N THR A 64 7.28 -0.77 -1.92
CA THR A 64 6.64 -0.95 -3.24
C THR A 64 5.59 0.11 -3.52
N CYS A 65 5.37 0.34 -4.81
CA CYS A 65 4.16 0.94 -5.39
C CYS A 65 3.87 0.24 -6.73
N SER A 66 2.65 0.32 -7.26
CA SER A 66 2.31 -0.30 -8.54
C SER A 66 1.36 0.51 -9.40
N ASP A 67 1.26 0.17 -10.67
CA ASP A 67 0.13 0.55 -11.51
C ASP A 67 -0.32 -0.65 -12.36
N SER A 68 -1.23 -0.42 -13.31
CA SER A 68 -1.76 -1.48 -14.17
C SER A 68 -0.71 -2.21 -15.00
N SER A 69 0.49 -1.65 -15.16
CA SER A 69 1.55 -2.21 -16.00
C SER A 69 2.58 -3.03 -15.21
N GLY A 70 2.65 -2.89 -13.90
CA GLY A 70 3.59 -3.60 -13.04
C GLY A 70 3.85 -2.88 -11.71
N TYR A 71 4.83 -3.36 -10.95
CA TYR A 71 5.20 -2.76 -9.67
C TYR A 71 6.68 -2.40 -9.60
N VAL A 72 6.98 -1.39 -8.78
CA VAL A 72 8.34 -0.95 -8.44
C VAL A 72 8.71 -1.51 -7.08
N TYR A 73 9.93 -2.00 -6.96
CA TYR A 73 10.52 -2.45 -5.70
C TYR A 73 11.74 -1.60 -5.34
N ASP A 74 11.69 -1.03 -4.14
CA ASP A 74 12.72 -0.23 -3.53
C ASP A 74 13.14 -0.86 -2.20
N GLU A 75 14.22 -1.63 -2.22
CA GLU A 75 14.71 -2.37 -1.04
C GLU A 75 15.10 -1.44 0.13
N ALA A 76 15.64 -0.26 -0.20
CA ALA A 76 16.00 0.78 0.77
C ALA A 76 14.76 1.49 1.33
N GLY A 77 13.65 1.45 0.59
CA GLY A 77 12.39 2.06 0.93
C GLY A 77 12.23 3.48 0.40
N PHE A 78 10.96 3.93 0.40
CA PHE A 78 10.58 5.27 0.02
C PHE A 78 11.15 6.32 0.98
N THR A 79 11.45 7.49 0.42
CA THR A 79 11.72 8.73 1.16
C THR A 79 10.68 9.78 0.77
N THR A 80 10.62 10.90 1.47
CA THR A 80 9.72 12.01 1.14
C THR A 80 9.97 12.54 -0.27
N GLU A 81 11.23 12.59 -0.72
CA GLU A 81 11.62 13.05 -2.05
C GLU A 81 11.16 12.07 -3.14
N LYS A 82 11.35 10.77 -2.91
CA LYS A 82 10.88 9.69 -3.77
C LYS A 82 9.36 9.70 -3.89
N LEU A 83 8.65 9.90 -2.77
CA LEU A 83 7.20 10.03 -2.77
C LEU A 83 6.74 11.27 -3.56
N ALA A 84 7.38 12.43 -3.34
CA ALA A 84 7.04 13.66 -4.08
C ALA A 84 7.20 13.46 -5.60
N ALA A 85 8.28 12.78 -6.04
CA ALA A 85 8.47 12.45 -7.45
C ALA A 85 7.39 11.49 -7.99
N LEU A 86 6.96 10.50 -7.20
CA LEU A 86 5.84 9.64 -7.58
C LEU A 86 4.53 10.43 -7.73
N MET A 87 4.26 11.37 -6.81
CA MET A 87 3.07 12.23 -6.85
C MET A 87 3.09 13.15 -8.07
N GLU A 88 4.21 13.81 -8.37
CA GLU A 88 4.37 14.64 -9.57
C GLU A 88 4.15 13.80 -10.85
N LEU A 89 4.77 12.63 -10.92
CA LEU A 89 4.63 11.72 -12.06
C LEU A 89 3.17 11.33 -12.29
N LYS A 90 2.43 11.00 -11.23
CA LYS A 90 1.07 10.46 -11.34
C LYS A 90 0.00 11.54 -11.46
N ASN A 91 0.15 12.64 -10.75
CA ASN A 91 -0.88 13.67 -10.63
C ASN A 91 -0.74 14.74 -11.72
N GLU A 92 0.50 15.04 -12.15
CA GLU A 92 0.77 16.09 -13.13
C GLU A 92 1.14 15.51 -14.50
N LYS A 93 2.12 14.60 -14.55
CA LYS A 93 2.65 14.05 -15.81
C LYS A 93 1.84 12.88 -16.38
N ARG A 94 1.01 12.24 -15.54
CA ARG A 94 0.22 11.04 -15.86
C ARG A 94 1.07 9.86 -16.39
N GLY A 95 2.31 9.73 -15.90
CA GLY A 95 3.26 8.71 -16.33
C GLY A 95 3.04 7.33 -15.72
N ARG A 96 3.89 6.38 -16.11
CA ARG A 96 3.92 4.99 -15.61
C ARG A 96 4.96 4.80 -14.52
N VAL A 97 4.71 3.91 -13.56
CA VAL A 97 5.67 3.65 -12.47
C VAL A 97 7.01 3.08 -12.98
N GLU A 98 7.04 2.53 -14.19
CA GLU A 98 8.29 2.17 -14.87
C GLU A 98 9.21 3.39 -15.09
N GLU A 99 8.65 4.56 -15.42
CA GLU A 99 9.43 5.81 -15.59
C GLU A 99 10.03 6.26 -14.25
N TYR A 100 9.24 6.13 -13.16
CA TYR A 100 9.71 6.37 -11.80
C TYR A 100 10.86 5.41 -11.43
N ALA A 101 10.73 4.12 -11.73
CA ALA A 101 11.80 3.17 -11.49
C ALA A 101 13.07 3.51 -12.27
N LYS A 102 12.96 3.92 -13.54
CA LYS A 102 14.11 4.37 -14.35
C LYS A 102 14.77 5.61 -13.76
N GLN A 103 13.99 6.60 -13.31
CA GLN A 103 14.50 7.82 -12.71
C GLN A 103 15.36 7.56 -11.48
N PHE A 104 14.96 6.60 -10.63
CA PHE A 104 15.65 6.30 -9.38
C PHE A 104 16.54 5.05 -9.44
N GLY A 105 16.69 4.41 -10.61
CA GLY A 105 17.45 3.17 -10.76
C GLY A 105 16.89 1.99 -9.96
N LEU A 106 15.58 1.93 -9.79
CA LEU A 106 14.89 0.92 -8.98
C LEU A 106 14.49 -0.31 -9.81
N LYS A 107 14.24 -1.42 -9.13
CA LYS A 107 13.73 -2.63 -9.77
C LYS A 107 12.27 -2.41 -10.18
N TYR A 108 11.96 -2.72 -11.44
CA TYR A 108 10.60 -2.76 -11.96
C TYR A 108 10.26 -4.19 -12.41
N VAL A 109 9.05 -4.65 -12.08
CA VAL A 109 8.55 -5.97 -12.47
C VAL A 109 7.26 -5.80 -13.23
N ALA A 110 7.33 -6.05 -14.55
CA ALA A 110 6.21 -5.86 -15.45
C ALA A 110 5.14 -6.95 -15.27
N GLY A 111 3.87 -6.55 -15.39
CA GLY A 111 2.71 -7.45 -15.43
C GLY A 111 2.41 -8.17 -14.11
N LYS A 112 2.99 -7.73 -12.99
CA LYS A 112 2.82 -8.35 -11.67
C LYS A 112 2.38 -7.35 -10.60
N THR A 113 1.84 -7.90 -9.53
CA THR A 113 1.52 -7.22 -8.26
C THR A 113 2.68 -7.41 -7.25
N PRO A 114 2.78 -6.57 -6.20
CA PRO A 114 3.91 -6.59 -5.28
C PRO A 114 3.90 -7.74 -4.26
N TRP A 115 2.93 -8.65 -4.30
CA TRP A 115 2.68 -9.65 -3.25
C TRP A 115 3.76 -10.74 -3.11
N GLU A 116 4.69 -10.82 -4.06
CA GLU A 116 5.88 -11.68 -3.94
C GLU A 116 6.96 -11.11 -3.01
N VAL A 117 6.86 -9.83 -2.63
CA VAL A 117 7.84 -9.16 -1.76
C VAL A 117 7.59 -9.52 -0.29
N LYS A 118 8.65 -9.95 0.39
CA LYS A 118 8.61 -10.23 1.84
C LYS A 118 8.44 -8.93 2.64
N VAL A 119 7.32 -8.82 3.35
CA VAL A 119 6.95 -7.64 4.15
C VAL A 119 6.23 -8.06 5.44
N ASP A 120 6.18 -7.17 6.42
CA ASP A 120 5.39 -7.37 7.64
C ASP A 120 3.93 -6.95 7.42
N ILE A 121 3.68 -5.95 6.57
CA ILE A 121 2.36 -5.34 6.35
C ILE A 121 2.12 -5.21 4.84
N ALA A 122 0.96 -5.66 4.37
CA ALA A 122 0.52 -5.45 2.98
C ALA A 122 -0.73 -4.55 2.92
N LEU A 123 -0.66 -3.50 2.09
CA LEU A 123 -1.74 -2.52 1.90
C LEU A 123 -2.20 -2.54 0.42
N PRO A 124 -3.22 -3.34 0.06
CA PRO A 124 -3.81 -3.31 -1.26
C PRO A 124 -4.66 -2.07 -1.50
N CYS A 125 -4.22 -1.22 -2.44
CA CYS A 125 -4.79 0.11 -2.71
C CYS A 125 -4.98 0.39 -4.21
N ALA A 126 -4.96 -0.61 -5.09
CA ALA A 126 -5.06 -0.41 -6.55
C ALA A 126 -6.47 -0.65 -7.09
N THR A 127 -6.96 -1.90 -7.04
CA THR A 127 -8.21 -2.32 -7.70
C THR A 127 -8.87 -3.48 -6.97
N GLN A 128 -10.14 -3.73 -7.28
CA GLN A 128 -10.86 -4.91 -6.80
C GLN A 128 -10.17 -6.21 -7.24
N ASN A 129 -10.17 -7.24 -6.38
CA ASN A 129 -9.59 -8.57 -6.63
C ASN A 129 -8.11 -8.58 -7.08
N GLU A 130 -7.30 -7.61 -6.65
CA GLU A 130 -5.87 -7.57 -6.95
C GLU A 130 -5.02 -8.54 -6.10
N LEU A 131 -5.58 -9.06 -5.01
CA LEU A 131 -4.93 -9.99 -4.10
C LEU A 131 -5.73 -11.30 -4.08
N ASP A 132 -5.22 -12.28 -4.84
CA ASP A 132 -5.79 -13.62 -4.97
C ASP A 132 -5.19 -14.62 -3.97
N LEU A 133 -5.76 -15.84 -3.93
CA LEU A 133 -5.32 -16.89 -3.02
C LEU A 133 -3.83 -17.25 -3.18
N ALA A 134 -3.31 -17.25 -4.41
CA ALA A 134 -1.90 -17.55 -4.67
C ALA A 134 -0.98 -16.47 -4.07
N SER A 135 -1.36 -15.21 -4.21
CA SER A 135 -0.68 -14.07 -3.62
C SER A 135 -0.78 -14.09 -2.09
N ALA A 136 -1.94 -14.43 -1.53
CA ALA A 136 -2.14 -14.56 -0.09
C ALA A 136 -1.25 -15.65 0.51
N ASN A 137 -1.21 -16.83 -0.10
CA ASN A 137 -0.33 -17.92 0.33
C ASN A 137 1.15 -17.52 0.29
N THR A 138 1.56 -16.72 -0.71
CA THR A 138 2.92 -16.20 -0.81
C THR A 138 3.23 -15.23 0.33
N LEU A 139 2.32 -14.29 0.62
CA LEU A 139 2.47 -13.34 1.74
C LEU A 139 2.51 -14.06 3.10
N ILE A 140 1.65 -15.05 3.31
CA ILE A 140 1.61 -15.88 4.53
C ILE A 140 2.94 -16.64 4.68
N ALA A 141 3.42 -17.31 3.63
CA ALA A 141 4.70 -18.02 3.65
C ALA A 141 5.89 -17.07 3.93
N ASN A 142 5.79 -15.81 3.50
CA ASN A 142 6.77 -14.77 3.76
C ASN A 142 6.68 -14.17 5.17
N GLY A 143 5.66 -14.51 5.96
CA GLY A 143 5.49 -14.06 7.33
C GLY A 143 4.77 -12.72 7.48
N VAL A 144 3.86 -12.37 6.55
CA VAL A 144 3.01 -11.18 6.69
C VAL A 144 2.23 -11.24 8.01
N GLN A 145 2.14 -10.10 8.70
CA GLN A 145 1.50 -9.98 10.00
C GLN A 145 0.15 -9.27 9.91
N LEU A 146 0.03 -8.34 8.96
CA LEU A 146 -1.17 -7.55 8.75
C LEU A 146 -1.45 -7.30 7.27
N VAL A 147 -2.71 -7.42 6.88
CA VAL A 147 -3.25 -7.01 5.59
C VAL A 147 -4.42 -6.07 5.84
N ALA A 148 -4.38 -4.84 5.29
CA ALA A 148 -5.48 -3.88 5.43
C ALA A 148 -5.82 -3.25 4.08
N GLU A 149 -7.09 -3.27 3.72
CA GLU A 149 -7.56 -2.91 2.39
C GLU A 149 -7.81 -1.40 2.25
N GLY A 150 -7.09 -0.74 1.35
CA GLY A 150 -7.35 0.66 0.96
C GLY A 150 -8.27 0.81 -0.24
N ALA A 151 -8.33 -0.21 -1.10
CA ALA A 151 -9.26 -0.26 -2.23
C ALA A 151 -10.60 -0.90 -1.85
N ASN A 152 -11.59 -0.82 -2.74
CA ASN A 152 -12.89 -1.47 -2.53
C ASN A 152 -12.80 -2.97 -2.90
N MET A 153 -12.79 -3.85 -1.89
CA MET A 153 -12.69 -5.31 -2.02
C MET A 153 -11.49 -5.78 -2.87
N PRO A 154 -10.25 -5.37 -2.56
CA PRO A 154 -9.07 -5.82 -3.29
C PRO A 154 -8.73 -7.29 -3.06
N THR A 155 -9.11 -7.85 -1.91
CA THR A 155 -8.83 -9.24 -1.58
C THR A 155 -9.98 -10.14 -2.01
N THR A 156 -9.66 -11.23 -2.69
CA THR A 156 -10.66 -12.28 -3.01
C THR A 156 -11.14 -12.96 -1.74
N ILE A 157 -12.34 -13.54 -1.76
CA ILE A 157 -12.93 -14.21 -0.58
C ILE A 157 -12.00 -15.32 -0.09
N GLU A 158 -11.47 -16.12 -1.02
CA GLU A 158 -10.58 -17.23 -0.72
C GLU A 158 -9.26 -16.76 -0.10
N ALA A 159 -8.73 -15.61 -0.55
CA ALA A 159 -7.55 -14.99 0.04
C ALA A 159 -7.83 -14.44 1.45
N THR A 160 -9.00 -13.84 1.68
CA THR A 160 -9.42 -13.38 3.00
C THR A 160 -9.49 -14.55 3.98
N ASP A 161 -10.13 -15.66 3.59
CA ASP A 161 -10.23 -16.87 4.41
C ASP A 161 -8.83 -17.41 4.76
N ALA A 162 -7.92 -17.47 3.78
CA ALA A 162 -6.55 -17.91 4.01
C ALA A 162 -5.79 -17.04 5.03
N PHE A 163 -5.97 -15.71 5.01
CA PHE A 163 -5.36 -14.82 6.00
C PHE A 163 -5.92 -15.04 7.41
N LEU A 164 -7.25 -15.21 7.52
CA LEU A 164 -7.91 -15.45 8.79
C LEU A 164 -7.48 -16.79 9.40
N ASP A 165 -7.45 -17.86 8.60
CA ASP A 165 -7.01 -19.20 9.02
C ASP A 165 -5.54 -19.22 9.46
N ALA A 166 -4.69 -18.40 8.81
CA ALA A 166 -3.28 -18.23 9.17
C ALA A 166 -3.06 -17.31 10.39
N GLY A 167 -4.11 -16.70 10.95
CA GLY A 167 -4.01 -15.77 12.09
C GLY A 167 -3.39 -14.42 11.75
N VAL A 168 -3.38 -14.04 10.46
CA VAL A 168 -2.93 -12.73 9.99
C VAL A 168 -3.99 -11.68 10.36
N LEU A 169 -3.56 -10.52 10.84
CA LEU A 169 -4.47 -9.41 11.12
C LEU A 169 -5.08 -8.92 9.80
N PHE A 170 -6.39 -9.08 9.62
CA PHE A 170 -7.07 -8.68 8.39
C PHE A 170 -8.03 -7.50 8.61
N GLY A 171 -7.81 -6.40 7.89
CA GLY A 171 -8.59 -5.18 7.95
C GLY A 171 -9.41 -4.96 6.67
N PRO A 172 -10.74 -5.17 6.68
CA PRO A 172 -11.56 -5.08 5.48
C PRO A 172 -11.77 -3.62 5.03
N GLY A 173 -11.85 -3.38 3.72
CA GLY A 173 -11.92 -2.04 3.12
C GLY A 173 -13.21 -1.26 3.39
N LYS A 174 -14.18 -1.88 4.09
CA LYS A 174 -15.39 -1.21 4.61
C LYS A 174 -15.18 -0.60 6.00
N ALA A 175 -14.09 -0.96 6.68
CA ALA A 175 -13.73 -0.46 8.01
C ALA A 175 -12.46 0.42 7.97
N ALA A 176 -11.60 0.23 6.96
CA ALA A 176 -10.37 0.97 6.74
C ALA A 176 -10.58 2.27 5.95
#